data_AF-A0A957J397-F1
#
_entry.id   AF-A0A957J397-F1
#
_cell.length_a   1.000
_cell.length_b   1.000
_cell.length_c   1.000
_cell.angle_alpha   90.00
_cell.angle_beta   90.00
_cell.angle_gamma   90.00
#
_symmetry.space_group_name_H-M   'P 1'
#
loop_
_entity.id
_entity.type
_entity.pdbx_description
1 polymer ?
#
loop_
_entity_poly.entity_id
_entity_poly.type
_entity_poly.pdbx_seq_one_letter_code
_entity_poly.pdbx_strand_id
1 'polypeptide(L)'
;LPEVLNLREDPFKAADYLQKEAAERDEQNLRKLMLNRLDLVVVDQFVAESVIAQIPEAEDSLEFLSPPLDVKPLYLILSRNTENSAQKLADFNEGLRQIIADGTVAKIMEKHGLN
;
A
#
# COMPACT_ATOMS: atom_id res chain seq x y z
N LEU A 1 7.10 1.01 -24.28
CA LEU A 1 6.33 1.74 -23.25
C LEU A 1 5.11 2.37 -23.90
N PRO A 2 4.02 1.61 -23.99
CA PRO A 2 2.71 2.18 -23.67
C PRO A 2 1.78 1.10 -23.07
N GLU A 3 1.82 0.90 -21.75
CA GLU A 3 0.76 0.16 -21.03
C GLU A 3 0.54 0.69 -19.60
N VAL A 4 1.31 1.69 -19.19
CA VAL A 4 1.26 2.26 -17.83
C VAL A 4 0.49 3.56 -17.88
N LEU A 5 -0.83 3.47 -17.82
CA LEU A 5 -1.75 4.40 -17.14
C LEU A 5 -3.20 3.99 -17.48
N ASN A 6 -3.60 2.78 -17.12
CA ASN A 6 -5.02 2.50 -16.99
C ASN A 6 -5.44 3.00 -15.60
N LEU A 7 -5.67 4.31 -15.47
CA LEU A 7 -6.39 4.89 -14.35
C LEU A 7 -7.85 4.42 -14.48
N ARG A 8 -8.12 3.16 -14.15
CA ARG A 8 -9.48 2.68 -13.97
C ARG A 8 -10.08 3.55 -12.87
N GLU A 9 -11.22 4.17 -13.14
CA GLU A 9 -11.99 4.84 -12.10
C GLU A 9 -12.23 3.83 -10.97
N ASP A 10 -11.91 4.25 -9.75
CA ASP A 10 -12.12 3.45 -8.55
C ASP A 10 -13.62 3.10 -8.48
N PRO A 11 -13.99 1.80 -8.59
CA PRO A 11 -15.40 1.41 -8.67
C PRO A 11 -16.18 1.85 -7.42
N PHE A 12 -15.51 2.02 -6.28
CA PHE A 12 -16.12 2.53 -5.06
C PHE A 12 -16.38 4.04 -5.11
N LYS A 13 -15.60 4.80 -5.90
CA LYS A 13 -15.91 6.22 -6.13
C LYS A 13 -17.14 6.39 -7.01
N ALA A 14 -17.32 5.57 -8.03
CA ALA A 14 -18.44 5.66 -8.96
C ALA A 14 -19.76 5.08 -8.40
N ALA A 15 -19.71 4.15 -7.44
CA ALA A 15 -20.90 3.48 -6.90
C ALA A 15 -21.83 4.44 -6.12
N ASP A 16 -22.96 4.83 -6.70
CA ASP A 16 -23.98 5.69 -6.09
C ASP A 16 -24.84 4.98 -5.03
N TYR A 17 -24.85 3.65 -5.05
CA TYR A 17 -25.56 2.80 -4.10
C TYR A 17 -24.81 2.59 -2.77
N LEU A 18 -23.57 3.09 -2.63
CA LEU A 18 -22.80 2.99 -1.39
C LEU A 18 -22.92 4.27 -0.56
N GLN A 19 -23.19 4.11 0.73
CA GLN A 19 -23.00 5.18 1.70
C GLN A 19 -21.49 5.31 1.99
N LYS A 20 -20.90 6.44 1.61
CA LYS A 20 -19.47 6.70 1.76
C LYS A 20 -19.24 7.74 2.84
N GLU A 21 -18.30 7.47 3.73
CA GLU A 21 -17.84 8.43 4.72
C GLU A 21 -16.32 8.56 4.67
N ALA A 22 -15.83 9.78 4.83
CA ALA A 22 -14.41 10.07 4.93
C ALA A 22 -14.01 10.22 6.41
N ALA A 23 -12.81 9.78 6.74
CA ALA A 23 -12.15 10.10 8.00
C ALA A 23 -10.77 10.68 7.71
N GLU A 24 -10.25 11.46 8.65
CA GLU A 24 -8.93 12.09 8.52
C GLU A 24 -7.78 11.10 8.74
N ARG A 25 -8.04 9.96 9.38
CA ARG A 25 -7.03 8.97 9.79
C ARG A 25 -7.55 7.56 9.59
N ASP A 26 -6.71 6.68 9.05
CA ASP A 26 -7.06 5.27 8.84
C ASP A 26 -7.44 4.55 10.14
N GLU A 27 -6.78 4.88 11.26
CA GLU A 27 -7.13 4.35 12.60
C GLU A 27 -8.61 4.56 12.94
N GLN A 28 -9.17 5.73 12.61
CA GLN A 28 -10.57 6.01 12.91
C GLN A 28 -11.51 5.13 12.08
N ASN A 29 -11.19 4.89 10.81
CA ASN A 29 -11.97 3.99 9.95
C ASN A 29 -11.89 2.55 10.44
N LEU A 30 -10.70 2.07 10.81
CA LEU A 30 -10.52 0.73 11.34
C LEU A 30 -11.28 0.52 12.66
N ARG A 31 -11.22 1.48 13.59
CA ARG A 31 -12.01 1.41 14.84
C ARG A 31 -13.51 1.43 14.59
N LYS A 32 -14.00 2.19 13.60
CA LYS A 32 -15.42 2.16 13.22
C LYS A 32 -15.83 0.80 12.67
N LEU A 33 -14.99 0.18 11.84
CA LEU A 33 -15.20 -1.17 11.33
C LEU A 33 -15.27 -2.20 12.47
N MET A 34 -14.33 -2.17 13.41
CA MET A 34 -14.33 -3.04 14.60
C MET A 34 -15.60 -2.87 15.47
N LEU A 35 -16.17 -1.67 15.49
CA LEU A 35 -17.39 -1.34 16.24
C LEU A 35 -18.68 -1.54 15.42
N ASN A 36 -18.61 -2.18 14.25
CA ASN A 36 -19.72 -2.41 13.32
C ASN A 36 -20.45 -1.11 12.91
N ARG A 37 -19.72 0.02 12.87
CA ARG A 37 -20.23 1.31 12.36
C ARG A 37 -19.98 1.48 10.87
N LEU A 38 -19.07 0.67 10.32
CA LEU A 38 -18.76 0.54 8.91
C LEU A 38 -18.79 -0.94 8.56
N ASP A 39 -19.25 -1.27 7.35
CA ASP A 39 -19.23 -2.64 6.82
C ASP A 39 -17.92 -2.96 6.09
N LEU A 40 -17.24 -1.94 5.56
CA LEU A 40 -16.01 -2.06 4.78
C LEU A 40 -15.15 -0.79 4.89
N VAL A 41 -13.83 -0.96 4.85
CA VAL A 41 -12.85 0.13 4.73
C VAL A 41 -11.93 -0.17 3.54
N VAL A 42 -11.78 0.81 2.64
CA VAL A 42 -10.80 0.75 1.56
C VAL A 42 -9.54 1.48 2.03
N VAL A 43 -8.43 0.75 2.13
CA VAL A 43 -7.16 1.24 2.69
C VAL A 43 -5.99 0.53 2.02
N ASP A 44 -4.81 1.16 2.03
CA ASP A 44 -3.56 0.48 1.67
C ASP A 44 -3.23 -0.59 2.72
N GLN A 45 -2.95 -1.82 2.28
CA GLN A 45 -2.79 -2.96 3.18
C GLN A 45 -1.64 -2.76 4.17
N PHE A 46 -0.49 -2.27 3.71
CA PHE A 46 0.68 -2.06 4.58
C PHE A 46 0.46 -0.93 5.58
N VAL A 47 -0.26 0.12 5.17
CA VAL A 47 -0.69 1.18 6.10
C VAL A 47 -1.60 0.57 7.18
N ALA A 48 -2.60 -0.22 6.78
CA ALA A 48 -3.52 -0.85 7.71
C ALA A 48 -2.82 -1.81 8.67
N GLU A 49 -1.93 -2.67 8.19
CA GLU A 49 -1.10 -3.56 9.02
C GLU A 49 -0.28 -2.76 10.05
N SER A 50 0.34 -1.65 9.64
CA SER A 50 1.10 -0.80 10.55
C SER A 50 0.23 -0.16 11.64
N VAL A 51 -1.03 0.14 11.34
CA VAL A 51 -2.00 0.71 12.30
C VAL A 51 -2.58 -0.39 13.20
N ILE A 52 -2.93 -1.54 12.65
CA ILE A 52 -3.43 -2.72 13.38
C ILE A 52 -2.40 -3.19 14.41
N ALA A 53 -1.11 -3.21 14.05
CA ALA A 53 -0.03 -3.54 14.99
C ALA A 53 0.05 -2.62 16.21
N GLN A 54 -0.57 -1.44 16.16
CA GLN A 54 -0.65 -0.48 17.28
C GLN A 54 -1.97 -0.58 18.07
N ILE A 55 -2.91 -1.43 17.66
CA ILE A 55 -4.23 -1.62 18.26
C ILE A 55 -4.36 -3.09 18.69
N PRO A 56 -4.09 -3.43 19.96
CA PRO A 56 -4.09 -4.81 20.42
C PRO A 56 -5.39 -5.58 20.15
N GLU A 57 -6.53 -4.91 20.14
CA GLU A 57 -7.84 -5.53 19.93
C GLU A 57 -8.20 -5.76 18.45
N ALA A 58 -7.37 -5.28 17.51
CA ALA A 58 -7.67 -5.29 16.08
C ALA A 58 -7.34 -6.61 15.37
N GLU A 59 -6.36 -7.38 15.86
CA GLU A 59 -5.83 -8.57 15.17
C GLU A 59 -6.88 -9.67 14.99
N ASP A 60 -7.73 -9.90 15.99
CA ASP A 60 -8.78 -10.93 15.95
C ASP A 60 -10.13 -10.42 15.36
N SER A 61 -10.23 -9.14 15.03
CA SER A 61 -11.52 -8.50 14.66
C SER A 61 -11.58 -7.98 13.23
N LEU A 62 -10.47 -8.02 12.48
CA LEU A 62 -10.38 -7.50 11.13
C LEU A 62 -9.80 -8.54 10.18
N GLU A 63 -10.33 -8.60 8.97
CA GLU A 63 -9.80 -9.45 7.89
C GLU A 63 -9.65 -8.67 6.59
N PHE A 64 -8.59 -8.98 5.84
CA PHE A 64 -8.40 -8.43 4.50
C PHE A 64 -9.11 -9.30 3.47
N LEU A 65 -9.96 -8.67 2.66
CA LEU A 65 -10.67 -9.37 1.59
C LEU A 65 -9.74 -9.65 0.40
N SER A 66 -9.90 -10.82 -0.21
CA SER A 66 -9.20 -11.24 -1.43
C SER A 66 -10.19 -11.45 -2.59
N PRO A 67 -9.83 -11.09 -3.83
CA PRO A 67 -8.59 -10.43 -4.24
C PRO A 67 -8.54 -8.94 -3.84
N PRO A 68 -7.35 -8.30 -3.78
CA PRO A 68 -7.25 -6.87 -3.52
C PRO A 68 -7.97 -6.07 -4.60
N LEU A 69 -8.53 -4.92 -4.21
CA LEU A 69 -9.21 -4.01 -5.13
C LEU A 69 -8.29 -3.51 -6.25
N ASP A 70 -7.06 -3.19 -5.89
CA ASP A 70 -6.04 -2.70 -6.81
C ASP A 70 -4.64 -3.06 -6.29
N VAL A 71 -3.70 -3.31 -7.20
CA VAL A 71 -2.29 -3.56 -6.87
C VAL A 71 -1.46 -2.48 -7.51
N LYS A 72 -0.90 -1.60 -6.67
CA LYS A 72 -0.13 -0.43 -7.12
C LYS A 72 1.36 -0.70 -6.96
N PRO A 73 2.11 -0.94 -8.04
CA PRO A 73 3.55 -1.09 -7.94
C PRO A 73 4.21 0.23 -7.50
N LEU A 74 5.14 0.13 -6.55
CA LEU A 74 5.93 1.26 -6.08
C LEU A 74 7.16 1.44 -6.99
N TYR A 75 7.41 2.68 -7.42
CA TYR A 75 8.55 3.03 -8.26
C TYR A 75 9.37 4.15 -7.63
N LEU A 76 10.70 4.02 -7.67
CA LEU A 76 11.60 5.13 -7.41
C LEU A 76 11.62 6.06 -8.63
N ILE A 77 11.34 7.34 -8.42
CA ILE A 77 11.38 8.36 -9.47
C ILE A 77 12.71 9.10 -9.40
N LEU A 78 13.40 9.20 -10.53
CA LEU A 78 14.62 9.99 -10.69
C LEU A 78 14.39 11.15 -11.68
N SER A 79 14.83 12.35 -11.31
CA SER A 79 14.72 13.52 -12.19
C SER A 79 15.58 13.37 -13.43
N ARG A 80 15.03 13.76 -14.59
CA ARG A 80 15.79 13.82 -15.86
C ARG A 80 16.94 14.83 -15.81
N ASN A 81 16.82 15.86 -14.97
CA ASN A 81 17.85 16.90 -14.81
C ASN A 81 18.98 16.46 -13.86
N THR A 82 18.87 15.29 -13.23
CA THR A 82 19.96 14.74 -12.43
C THR A 82 21.13 14.39 -13.34
N GLU A 83 22.32 14.90 -13.03
CA GLU A 83 23.54 14.52 -13.73
C GLU A 83 23.72 13.00 -13.71
N ASN A 84 24.03 12.41 -14.87
CA ASN A 84 24.14 10.97 -15.07
C ASN A 84 22.89 10.18 -14.63
N SER A 85 21.69 10.75 -14.80
CA SER A 85 20.42 10.14 -14.38
C SER A 85 20.23 8.71 -14.91
N ALA A 86 20.53 8.46 -16.18
CA ALA A 86 20.42 7.12 -16.77
C ALA A 86 21.33 6.09 -16.07
N GLN A 87 22.57 6.48 -15.78
CA GLN A 87 23.51 5.60 -15.07
C GLN A 87 23.06 5.35 -13.63
N LYS A 88 22.67 6.39 -12.90
CA LYS A 88 22.15 6.27 -11.52
C LYS A 88 20.93 5.36 -11.44
N LEU A 89 20.03 5.43 -12.43
CA LEU A 89 18.88 4.54 -12.52
C LEU A 89 19.31 3.08 -12.77
N ALA A 90 20.28 2.86 -13.65
CA ALA A 90 20.83 1.54 -13.92
C ALA A 90 21.50 0.94 -12.67
N ASP A 91 22.34 1.72 -12.00
CA ASP A 91 23.05 1.33 -10.78
C ASP A 91 22.07 1.01 -9.64
N PHE A 92 21.04 1.86 -9.44
CA PHE A 92 19.99 1.61 -8.44
C PHE A 92 19.27 0.29 -8.70
N ASN A 93 18.84 0.05 -9.95
CA ASN A 93 18.12 -1.18 -10.29
C ASN A 93 18.99 -2.42 -10.15
N GLU A 94 20.29 -2.34 -10.46
CA GLU A 94 21.24 -3.43 -10.23
C GLU A 94 21.44 -3.69 -8.74
N GLY A 95 21.72 -2.67 -7.95
CA GLY A 95 21.84 -2.80 -6.49
C GLY A 95 20.57 -3.38 -5.87
N LEU A 96 19.40 -2.90 -6.30
CA LEU A 96 18.10 -3.41 -5.83
C LEU A 96 17.94 -4.91 -6.15
N ARG A 97 18.29 -5.36 -7.36
CA ARG A 97 18.27 -6.79 -7.71
C ARG A 97 19.16 -7.61 -6.78
N GLN A 98 20.37 -7.13 -6.50
CA GLN A 98 21.33 -7.83 -5.64
C GLN A 98 20.79 -7.99 -4.21
N ILE A 99 20.26 -6.92 -3.61
CA ILE A 99 19.74 -6.95 -2.24
C ILE A 99 18.39 -7.67 -2.09
N ILE A 100 17.64 -7.81 -3.20
CA ILE A 100 16.48 -8.71 -3.24
C ILE A 100 16.97 -10.16 -3.23
N ALA A 101 17.94 -10.49 -4.10
CA ALA A 101 18.43 -11.85 -4.27
C ALA A 101 19.14 -12.40 -3.01
N ASP A 102 19.83 -11.55 -2.24
CA ASP A 102 20.52 -11.95 -1.01
C ASP A 102 19.64 -11.89 0.26
N GLY A 103 18.36 -11.51 0.13
CA GLY A 103 17.40 -11.43 1.21
C GLY A 103 17.53 -10.19 2.11
N THR A 104 18.40 -9.24 1.79
CA THR A 104 18.53 -7.98 2.53
C THR A 104 17.22 -7.19 2.52
N VAL A 105 16.49 -7.16 1.40
CA VAL A 105 15.17 -6.52 1.34
C VAL A 105 14.20 -7.15 2.35
N ALA A 106 14.10 -8.48 2.40
CA ALA A 106 13.22 -9.15 3.35
C ALA A 106 13.56 -8.78 4.82
N LYS A 107 14.85 -8.68 5.17
CA LYS A 107 15.28 -8.24 6.51
C LYS A 107 14.89 -6.78 6.79
N ILE A 108 14.95 -5.90 5.79
CA ILE A 108 14.50 -4.51 5.92
C ILE A 108 12.98 -4.49 6.16
N MET A 109 12.23 -5.26 5.38
CA MET A 109 10.78 -5.36 5.53
C MET A 109 10.38 -5.84 6.93
N GLU A 110 11.02 -6.91 7.42
CA GLU A 110 10.80 -7.47 8.75
C GLU A 110 11.10 -6.48 9.87
N LYS A 111 12.23 -5.79 9.78
CA LYS A 111 12.60 -4.74 10.73
C LYS A 111 11.55 -3.64 10.83
N HIS A 112 10.79 -3.40 9.77
CA HIS A 112 9.76 -2.37 9.71
C HIS A 112 8.33 -2.91 9.81
N GLY A 113 8.15 -4.22 10.08
CA GLY A 113 6.84 -4.84 10.32
C GLY A 113 6.00 -5.03 9.06
N LEU A 114 6.63 -5.27 7.92
CA LEU A 114 5.99 -5.38 6.60
C LEU A 114 6.25 -6.77 6.00
N ASN A 115 5.74 -7.84 6.63
CA ASN A 115 6.07 -9.24 6.29
C ASN A 115 4.95 -10.00 5.62
#